data_AF-A0A6A9TF48-F1
#
_entry.id   AF-A0A6A9TF48-F1
#
_cell.length_a   1.000
_cell.length_b   1.000
_cell.length_c   1.000
_cell.angle_alpha   90.00
_cell.angle_beta   90.00
_cell.angle_gamma   90.00
#
_symmetry.space_group_name_H-M   'P 1'
#
loop_
_entity.id
_entity.type
_entity.pdbx_description
1 polymer ?
#
loop_
_entity_poly.entity_id
_entity_poly.type
_entity_poly.pdbx_seq_one_letter_code
_entity_poly.pdbx_strand_id
1 'polypeptide(L)'
;MRANRGRKPICRSEPFPADMNAPARLLARQRAVAALVTGALLALGVALHAALPDQMAIHWNAAGEPDSFVGKPIAVLSMPALVVFLSVLFEVSGSDVGERIVGSLAMLLLLGVQVMVFGVNLGYDVPIVPITLALAGGVVAVAVWFETR
;
A
#
# COMPACT_ATOMS: atom_id res chain seq x y z
N MET A 1 46.18 6.10 61.03
CA MET A 1 46.31 7.19 60.04
C MET A 1 46.72 6.60 58.69
N ARG A 2 45.79 6.37 57.77
CA ARG A 2 46.05 6.35 56.31
C ARG A 2 44.71 6.38 55.57
N ALA A 3 44.36 7.56 55.07
CA ALA A 3 43.28 7.76 54.12
C ALA A 3 43.74 7.26 52.74
N ASN A 4 42.87 6.58 52.00
CA ASN A 4 42.99 6.55 50.54
C ASN A 4 41.62 6.69 49.89
N ARG A 5 41.64 7.52 48.84
CA ARG A 5 40.54 8.24 48.21
C ARG A 5 39.79 7.39 47.20
N GLY A 6 38.55 7.82 46.95
CA GLY A 6 38.10 8.03 45.57
C GLY A 6 37.23 6.92 44.99
N ARG A 7 36.02 6.78 45.50
CA ARG A 7 34.94 6.10 44.77
C ARG A 7 34.32 7.13 43.81
N LYS A 8 34.70 7.10 42.52
CA LYS A 8 33.92 7.79 41.47
C LYS A 8 32.84 6.84 40.97
N PRO A 9 31.56 7.25 40.89
CA PRO A 9 30.54 6.49 40.18
C PRO A 9 30.79 6.70 38.69
N ILE A 10 31.15 5.64 37.97
CA ILE A 10 31.16 5.68 36.51
C ILE A 10 29.70 5.56 36.07
N CYS A 11 29.24 6.59 35.36
CA CYS A 11 27.93 6.68 34.73
C CYS A 11 27.58 5.37 34.01
N ARG A 12 26.40 4.81 34.31
CA ARG A 12 25.74 3.91 33.37
C ARG A 12 25.52 4.69 32.09
N SER A 13 26.16 4.28 31.00
CA SER A 13 25.66 4.56 29.67
C SER A 13 24.33 3.83 29.56
N GLU A 14 23.23 4.56 29.67
CA GLU A 14 21.93 4.02 29.29
C GLU A 14 22.03 3.56 27.83
N PRO A 15 21.57 2.34 27.49
CA PRO A 15 21.52 1.95 26.09
C PRO A 15 20.52 2.88 25.39
N PHE A 16 21.03 3.65 24.45
CA PHE A 16 20.23 4.42 23.50
C PHE A 16 19.25 3.46 22.80
N PRO A 17 17.93 3.69 22.82
CA PRO A 17 16.97 2.76 22.25
C PRO A 17 16.97 2.90 20.72
N ALA A 18 17.93 2.23 20.07
CA ALA A 18 17.98 2.09 18.61
C ALA A 18 17.56 0.68 18.15
N ASP A 19 16.78 -0.05 18.95
CA ASP A 19 16.26 -1.37 18.62
C ASP A 19 14.73 -1.35 18.53
N MET A 20 14.17 -0.58 17.60
CA MET A 20 12.87 -0.98 17.08
C MET A 20 13.02 -2.40 16.48
N ASN A 21 12.40 -3.38 17.13
CA ASN A 21 12.35 -4.77 16.68
C ASN A 21 12.00 -4.83 15.18
N ALA A 22 12.67 -5.70 14.41
CA ALA A 22 12.43 -5.88 12.98
C ALA A 22 10.94 -5.92 12.56
N PRO A 23 10.04 -6.63 13.27
CA PRO A 23 8.60 -6.62 12.95
C PRO A 23 7.96 -5.23 13.09
N ALA A 24 8.32 -4.45 14.11
CA ALA A 24 7.77 -3.11 14.33
C ALA A 24 8.17 -2.15 13.20
N ARG A 25 9.41 -2.27 12.69
CA ARG A 25 9.87 -1.49 11.53
C ARG A 25 9.12 -1.84 10.26
N LEU A 26 8.79 -3.11 10.06
CA LEU A 26 8.08 -3.55 8.86
C LEU A 26 6.60 -3.10 8.88
N LEU A 27 5.92 -3.21 10.02
CA LEU A 27 4.59 -2.64 10.20
C LEU A 27 4.60 -1.13 9.95
N ALA A 28 5.60 -0.40 10.47
CA ALA A 28 5.73 1.03 10.23
C ALA A 28 5.92 1.36 8.73
N ARG A 29 6.74 0.59 8.02
CA ARG A 29 6.94 0.74 6.56
C ARG A 29 5.65 0.48 5.79
N GLN A 30 4.95 -0.60 6.13
CA GLN A 30 3.68 -0.93 5.50
C GLN A 30 2.64 0.17 5.71
N ARG A 31 2.49 0.69 6.94
CA ARG A 31 1.60 1.82 7.22
C ARG A 31 2.01 3.07 6.42
N ALA A 32 3.31 3.32 6.29
CA ALA A 32 3.80 4.43 5.46
C ALA A 32 3.42 4.23 3.98
N VAL A 33 3.57 3.02 3.43
CA VAL A 33 3.12 2.68 2.07
C VAL A 33 1.61 2.91 1.94
N ALA A 34 0.81 2.39 2.85
CA ALA A 34 -0.64 2.56 2.84
C ALA A 34 -1.04 4.04 2.89
N ALA A 35 -0.40 4.84 3.76
CA ALA A 35 -0.65 6.27 3.87
C ALA A 35 -0.26 7.03 2.59
N LEU A 36 0.89 6.72 2.00
CA LEU A 36 1.34 7.34 0.75
C LEU A 36 0.42 6.98 -0.42
N VAL A 37 0.05 5.71 -0.55
CA VAL A 37 -0.88 5.25 -1.58
C VAL A 37 -2.24 5.90 -1.41
N THR A 38 -2.80 5.90 -0.20
CA THR A 38 -4.10 6.54 0.09
C THR A 38 -4.06 8.03 -0.23
N GLY A 39 -3.01 8.73 0.21
CA GLY A 39 -2.81 10.15 -0.08
C GLY A 39 -2.71 10.42 -1.58
N ALA A 40 -1.97 9.59 -2.32
CA ALA A 40 -1.84 9.71 -3.77
C ALA A 40 -3.18 9.49 -4.49
N LEU A 41 -3.94 8.46 -4.10
CA LEU A 41 -5.26 8.17 -4.66
C LEU A 41 -6.24 9.34 -4.44
N LEU A 42 -6.27 9.89 -3.22
CA LEU A 42 -7.12 11.03 -2.89
C LEU A 42 -6.67 12.30 -3.64
N ALA A 43 -5.36 12.56 -3.70
CA ALA A 43 -4.82 13.70 -4.43
C ALA A 43 -5.15 13.63 -5.93
N LEU A 44 -4.99 12.46 -6.56
CA LEU A 44 -5.37 12.23 -7.96
C LEU A 44 -6.88 12.38 -8.16
N GLY A 45 -7.68 11.80 -7.27
CA GLY A 45 -9.14 11.91 -7.30
C GLY A 45 -9.62 13.36 -7.25
N VAL A 46 -9.01 14.19 -6.40
CA VAL A 46 -9.29 15.63 -6.31
C VAL A 46 -8.81 16.36 -7.56
N ALA A 47 -7.56 16.11 -7.99
CA ALA A 47 -6.95 16.78 -9.12
C ALA A 47 -7.71 16.54 -10.44
N LEU A 48 -8.26 15.34 -10.62
CA LEU A 48 -8.97 14.93 -11.83
C LEU A 48 -10.50 15.09 -11.71
N HIS A 49 -11.03 15.47 -10.55
CA HIS A 49 -12.46 15.41 -10.24
C HIS A 49 -13.35 16.11 -11.28
N ALA A 50 -12.91 17.28 -11.75
CA ALA A 50 -13.67 18.10 -12.71
C ALA A 50 -13.67 17.53 -14.13
N ALA A 51 -12.65 16.73 -14.48
CA ALA A 51 -12.51 16.13 -15.81
C ALA A 51 -13.15 14.73 -15.88
N LEU A 52 -13.31 14.05 -14.74
CA LEU A 52 -13.89 12.72 -14.69
C LEU A 52 -15.41 12.74 -14.97
N PRO A 53 -15.91 11.79 -15.79
CA PRO A 53 -17.33 11.66 -16.08
C PRO A 53 -18.14 11.26 -14.85
N ASP A 54 -19.45 11.51 -14.85
CA ASP A 54 -20.32 11.18 -13.72
C ASP A 54 -20.53 9.68 -13.54
N GLN A 55 -20.45 8.91 -14.63
CA GLN A 55 -20.42 7.46 -14.63
C GLN A 55 -19.05 6.98 -15.08
N MET A 56 -18.44 6.12 -14.29
CA MET A 56 -17.10 5.61 -14.54
C MET A 56 -17.10 4.10 -14.67
N ALA A 57 -16.44 3.61 -15.72
CA ALA A 57 -16.13 2.20 -15.91
C ALA A 57 -15.17 1.74 -14.80
N ILE A 58 -15.50 0.61 -14.16
CA ILE A 58 -14.67 0.01 -13.10
C ILE A 58 -14.42 -1.50 -13.30
N HIS A 59 -15.03 -2.11 -14.30
CA HIS A 59 -14.84 -3.51 -14.65
C HIS A 59 -14.82 -3.68 -16.17
N TRP A 60 -14.07 -4.69 -16.63
CA TRP A 60 -13.88 -5.01 -18.04
C TRP A 60 -14.07 -6.50 -18.26
N ASN A 61 -14.72 -6.86 -19.37
CA ASN A 61 -14.91 -8.24 -19.78
C ASN A 61 -13.61 -8.83 -20.39
N ALA A 62 -13.64 -10.11 -20.76
CA ALA A 62 -12.49 -10.80 -21.36
C ALA A 62 -12.08 -10.24 -22.74
N ALA A 63 -12.97 -9.52 -23.43
CA ALA A 63 -12.66 -8.81 -24.68
C ALA A 63 -12.02 -7.43 -24.45
N GLY A 64 -11.90 -6.98 -23.19
CA GLY A 64 -11.35 -5.68 -22.84
C GLY A 64 -12.35 -4.53 -22.93
N GLU A 65 -13.65 -4.83 -23.02
CA GLU A 65 -14.72 -3.83 -23.07
C GLU A 65 -15.27 -3.55 -21.66
N PRO A 66 -15.56 -2.28 -21.32
CA PRO A 66 -16.23 -1.95 -20.07
C PRO A 66 -17.61 -2.61 -19.95
N ASP A 67 -17.89 -3.30 -18.86
CA ASP A 67 -19.17 -4.00 -18.62
C ASP A 67 -19.85 -3.61 -17.29
N SER A 68 -19.18 -2.82 -16.44
CA SER A 68 -19.75 -2.28 -15.18
C SER A 68 -19.34 -0.84 -14.94
N PHE A 69 -20.31 -0.05 -14.48
CA PHE A 69 -20.17 1.39 -14.25
C PHE A 69 -20.72 1.76 -12.88
N VAL A 70 -20.09 2.75 -12.25
CA VAL A 70 -20.55 3.34 -10.98
C VAL A 70 -20.44 4.86 -11.02
N GLY A 71 -21.14 5.51 -10.10
CA GLY A 71 -21.03 6.95 -9.94
C GLY A 71 -19.61 7.39 -9.56
N LYS A 72 -19.19 8.55 -10.08
CA LYS A 72 -17.87 9.16 -9.85
C LYS A 72 -17.38 9.13 -8.39
N PRO A 73 -18.18 9.48 -7.36
CA PRO A 73 -17.71 9.40 -5.97
C PRO A 73 -17.32 7.98 -5.54
N ILE A 74 -18.08 6.97 -6.00
CA ILE A 74 -17.81 5.56 -5.67
C ILE A 74 -16.54 5.10 -6.36
N ALA A 75 -16.37 5.41 -7.65
CA ALA A 75 -15.17 5.06 -8.40
C ALA A 75 -13.91 5.70 -7.80
N VAL A 76 -13.98 6.97 -7.35
CA VAL A 76 -12.83 7.68 -6.78
C VAL A 76 -12.48 7.22 -5.36
N LEU A 77 -13.47 6.90 -4.51
CA LEU A 77 -13.24 6.63 -3.09
C LEU A 77 -13.05 5.15 -2.75
N SER A 78 -13.46 4.23 -3.63
CA SER A 78 -13.38 2.79 -3.40
C SER A 78 -11.94 2.29 -3.19
N MET A 79 -10.98 2.70 -4.04
CA MET A 79 -9.57 2.29 -3.91
C MET A 79 -8.89 2.83 -2.64
N PRO A 80 -9.00 4.13 -2.28
CA PRO A 80 -8.53 4.62 -0.99
C PRO A 80 -9.09 3.84 0.19
N ALA A 81 -10.41 3.57 0.19
CA ALA A 81 -11.06 2.82 1.25
C ALA A 81 -10.52 1.38 1.35
N LEU A 82 -10.30 0.71 0.21
CA LEU A 82 -9.73 -0.63 0.16
C LEU A 82 -8.29 -0.67 0.68
N VAL A 83 -7.45 0.31 0.35
CA VAL A 83 -6.07 0.40 0.85
C VAL A 83 -6.04 0.60 2.37
N VAL A 84 -6.89 1.48 2.90
CA VAL A 84 -7.03 1.68 4.35
C VAL A 84 -7.50 0.39 5.02
N PHE A 85 -8.51 -0.28 4.45
CA PHE A 85 -9.02 -1.55 4.95
C PHE A 85 -7.92 -2.61 5.01
N LEU A 86 -7.16 -2.80 3.93
CA LEU A 86 -6.06 -3.77 3.88
C LEU A 86 -4.97 -3.43 4.89
N SER A 87 -4.62 -2.15 5.06
CA SER A 87 -3.62 -1.72 6.05
C SER A 87 -4.05 -2.08 7.47
N VAL A 88 -5.31 -1.85 7.81
CA VAL A 88 -5.86 -2.24 9.13
C VAL A 88 -5.89 -3.75 9.27
N LEU A 89 -6.30 -4.48 8.22
CA LEU A 89 -6.35 -5.94 8.24
C LEU A 89 -4.99 -6.56 8.58
N PHE A 90 -3.91 -6.12 7.93
CA PHE A 90 -2.55 -6.61 8.19
C PHE A 90 -1.97 -6.19 9.55
N GLU A 91 -2.52 -5.14 10.15
CA GLU A 91 -2.17 -4.74 11.50
C GLU A 91 -2.77 -5.70 12.53
N VAL A 92 -4.04 -6.08 12.35
CA VAL A 92 -4.78 -6.90 13.32
C VAL A 92 -4.59 -8.40 13.12
N SER A 93 -4.23 -8.86 11.91
CA SER A 93 -4.03 -10.27 11.59
C SER A 93 -2.77 -10.89 12.21
N GLY A 94 -1.85 -10.08 12.73
CA GLY A 94 -0.54 -10.57 13.19
C GLY A 94 0.37 -11.00 12.03
N SER A 95 0.15 -10.44 10.83
CA SER A 95 0.85 -10.87 9.61
C SER A 95 2.37 -10.87 9.70
N ASP A 96 2.98 -11.86 9.06
CA ASP A 96 4.42 -12.06 9.03
C ASP A 96 5.14 -11.13 8.03
N VAL A 97 6.43 -11.35 7.82
CA VAL A 97 7.26 -10.51 6.95
C VAL A 97 6.85 -10.63 5.48
N GLY A 98 6.64 -11.84 4.98
CA GLY A 98 6.29 -12.11 3.59
C GLY A 98 4.92 -11.52 3.26
N GLU A 99 3.94 -11.77 4.12
CA GLU A 99 2.57 -11.25 3.98
C GLU A 99 2.54 -9.71 3.93
N ARG A 100 3.35 -9.04 4.77
CA ARG A 100 3.43 -7.56 4.77
C ARG A 100 4.08 -7.00 3.50
N ILE A 101 5.08 -7.69 2.96
CA ILE A 101 5.72 -7.31 1.69
C ILE A 101 4.70 -7.46 0.55
N VAL A 102 4.07 -8.63 0.44
CA VAL A 102 3.03 -8.91 -0.57
C VAL A 102 1.87 -7.91 -0.44
N GLY A 103 1.42 -7.64 0.79
CA GLY A 103 0.38 -6.65 1.07
C GLY A 103 0.76 -5.24 0.62
N SER A 104 2.01 -4.83 0.84
CA SER A 104 2.51 -3.54 0.37
C SER A 104 2.55 -3.46 -1.16
N LEU A 105 2.96 -4.54 -1.84
CA LEU A 105 2.94 -4.64 -3.29
C LEU A 105 1.51 -4.62 -3.85
N ALA A 106 0.57 -5.29 -3.18
CA ALA A 106 -0.84 -5.25 -3.54
C ALA A 106 -1.42 -3.83 -3.43
N MET A 107 -1.09 -3.08 -2.37
CA MET A 107 -1.52 -1.67 -2.25
C MET A 107 -0.96 -0.80 -3.38
N LEU A 108 0.30 -1.01 -3.78
CA LEU A 108 0.89 -0.31 -4.93
C LEU A 108 0.23 -0.72 -6.26
N LEU A 109 -0.15 -1.98 -6.41
CA LEU A 109 -0.93 -2.45 -7.56
C LEU A 109 -2.29 -1.73 -7.62
N LEU A 110 -3.00 -1.57 -6.49
CA LEU A 110 -4.26 -0.82 -6.45
C LEU A 110 -4.09 0.63 -6.90
N LEU A 111 -2.98 1.29 -6.54
CA LEU A 111 -2.64 2.62 -7.08
C LEU A 111 -2.50 2.60 -8.60
N GLY A 112 -1.72 1.64 -9.13
CA GLY A 112 -1.53 1.49 -10.57
C GLY A 112 -2.85 1.25 -11.31
N VAL A 113 -3.70 0.37 -10.78
CA VAL A 113 -5.04 0.10 -11.32
C VAL A 113 -5.88 1.37 -11.32
N GLN A 114 -5.93 2.13 -10.22
CA GLN A 114 -6.72 3.36 -10.17
C GLN A 114 -6.25 4.41 -11.19
N VAL A 115 -4.94 4.55 -11.39
CA VAL A 115 -4.38 5.45 -12.41
C VAL A 115 -4.84 5.03 -13.81
N MET A 116 -4.81 3.73 -14.13
CA MET A 116 -5.31 3.23 -15.41
C MET A 116 -6.82 3.44 -15.55
N VAL A 117 -7.60 3.20 -14.49
CA VAL A 117 -9.05 3.46 -14.46
C VAL A 117 -9.34 4.93 -14.76
N PHE A 118 -8.60 5.87 -14.15
CA PHE A 118 -8.75 7.29 -14.50
C PHE A 118 -8.37 7.57 -15.95
N GLY A 119 -7.30 6.96 -16.46
CA GLY A 119 -6.91 7.08 -17.87
C GLY A 119 -8.02 6.65 -18.83
N VAL A 120 -8.54 5.44 -18.67
CA VAL A 120 -9.61 4.93 -19.53
C VAL A 120 -10.86 5.80 -19.47
N ASN A 121 -11.25 6.25 -18.26
CA ASN A 121 -12.42 7.12 -18.08
C ASN A 121 -12.23 8.55 -18.59
N LEU A 122 -10.99 8.99 -18.82
CA LEU A 122 -10.68 10.24 -19.52
C LEU A 122 -10.56 10.06 -21.04
N GLY A 123 -10.79 8.84 -21.55
CA GLY A 123 -10.76 8.52 -22.98
C GLY A 123 -9.40 8.09 -23.51
N TYR A 124 -8.43 7.80 -22.64
CA TYR A 124 -7.16 7.20 -23.07
C TYR A 124 -7.33 5.72 -23.41
N ASP A 125 -6.73 5.29 -24.51
CA ASP A 125 -6.66 3.87 -24.88
C ASP A 125 -5.57 3.18 -24.04
N VAL A 126 -5.99 2.56 -22.95
CA VAL A 126 -5.12 1.82 -22.03
C VAL A 126 -5.47 0.34 -22.13
N PRO A 127 -4.51 -0.55 -22.45
CA PRO A 127 -4.74 -1.99 -22.48
C PRO A 127 -4.80 -2.54 -21.04
N ILE A 128 -5.86 -2.19 -20.32
CA ILE A 128 -5.97 -2.37 -18.86
C ILE A 128 -5.97 -3.85 -18.44
N VAL A 129 -6.62 -4.72 -19.22
CA VAL A 129 -6.71 -6.16 -18.92
C VAL A 129 -5.32 -6.83 -18.93
N PRO A 130 -4.55 -6.82 -20.03
CA PRO A 130 -3.25 -7.49 -20.05
C PRO A 130 -2.24 -6.86 -19.08
N ILE A 131 -2.26 -5.53 -18.89
CA ILE A 131 -1.36 -4.87 -17.92
C ILE A 131 -1.71 -5.31 -16.50
N THR A 132 -2.99 -5.26 -16.12
CA THR A 132 -3.42 -5.63 -14.77
C THR A 132 -3.14 -7.10 -14.49
N LEU A 133 -3.39 -8.00 -15.44
CA LEU A 133 -3.07 -9.42 -15.31
C LEU A 133 -1.57 -9.67 -15.13
N ALA A 134 -0.71 -8.99 -15.89
CA ALA A 134 0.74 -9.12 -15.77
C ALA A 134 1.22 -8.67 -14.39
N LEU A 135 0.74 -7.51 -13.91
CA LEU A 135 1.13 -6.99 -12.59
C LEU A 135 0.59 -7.86 -11.44
N ALA A 136 -0.67 -8.27 -11.51
CA ALA A 136 -1.28 -9.16 -10.52
C ALA A 136 -0.57 -10.52 -10.49
N GLY A 137 -0.26 -11.09 -11.65
CA GLY A 137 0.54 -12.32 -11.76
C GLY A 137 1.92 -12.18 -11.13
N GLY A 138 2.58 -11.02 -11.31
CA GLY A 138 3.83 -10.71 -10.64
C GLY A 138 3.73 -10.68 -9.11
N VAL A 139 2.68 -10.05 -8.57
CA VAL A 139 2.43 -10.05 -7.11
C VAL A 139 2.17 -11.46 -6.59
N VAL A 140 1.37 -12.26 -7.29
CA VAL A 140 1.12 -13.66 -6.93
C VAL A 140 2.41 -14.49 -6.98
N ALA A 141 3.24 -14.33 -8.00
CA ALA A 141 4.52 -15.01 -8.10
C ALA A 141 5.44 -14.68 -6.90
N VAL A 142 5.49 -13.41 -6.49
CA VAL A 142 6.21 -12.99 -5.28
C VAL A 142 5.61 -13.62 -4.03
N ALA A 143 4.28 -13.69 -3.92
CA ALA A 143 3.62 -14.32 -2.78
C ALA A 143 3.96 -15.81 -2.66
N VAL A 144 3.87 -16.55 -3.77
CA VAL A 144 4.24 -17.97 -3.82
C VAL A 144 5.73 -18.18 -3.49
N TRP A 145 6.59 -17.27 -3.93
CA TRP A 145 8.01 -17.33 -3.59
C TRP A 145 8.27 -17.20 -2.08
N PHE A 146 7.52 -16.35 -1.38
CA PHE A 146 7.62 -16.23 0.08
C PHE A 146 7.07 -17.45 0.79
N GLU A 147 5.96 -18.03 0.32
CA GLU A 147 5.34 -19.22 0.92
C GLU A 147 6.23 -20.46 0.81
N THR A 148 7.01 -20.57 -0.27
CA THR A 148 7.83 -21.76 -0.58
C THR A 148 9.24 -21.73 0.04
N ARG A 149 9.57 -20.70 0.81
CA ARG A 149 10.89 -20.44 1.40
C ARG A 149 10.90 -20.69 2.90
#